data_AF-A0A920B4R1-F1
#
_entry.id   AF-A0A920B4R1-F1
#
_cell.length_a   1.000
_cell.length_b   1.000
_cell.length_c   1.000
_cell.angle_alpha   90.00
_cell.angle_beta   90.00
_cell.angle_gamma   90.00
#
_symmetry.space_group_name_H-M   'P 1'
#
loop_
_entity.id
_entity.type
_entity.pdbx_description
1 polymer ?
#
loop_
_entity_poly.entity_id
_entity_poly.type
_entity_poly.pdbx_seq_one_letter_code
_entity_poly.pdbx_strand_id
1 'polypeptide(L)'
;MVDITLNIYEGPNYSVLDSLNYKFSLWIGNKTGYPHIDAFLRVSEDKLIEFVNKSISKIQYRILDNLKCQPLRAEIELVNNELIIPIGLNQGLKKGTVGFISDSEDITMSEWIVLTVSDSRRNTAIVEPLNPLNKKEEIKGKIIKFMN
;
A
#
# COMPACT_ATOMS: atom_id res chain seq x y z
N MET A 1 18.65 -1.77 22.69
CA MET A 1 17.31 -1.85 22.08
C MET A 1 17.35 -1.02 20.82
N VAL A 2 16.83 -1.54 19.71
CA VAL A 2 16.72 -0.82 18.44
C VAL A 2 15.26 -0.49 18.21
N ASP A 3 14.98 0.75 17.83
CA ASP A 3 13.65 1.26 17.53
C ASP A 3 13.65 1.76 16.09
N ILE A 4 12.74 1.24 15.26
CA ILE A 4 12.57 1.62 13.87
C ILE A 4 11.14 2.10 13.69
N THR A 5 10.98 3.36 13.27
CA THR A 5 9.70 3.94 12.88
C THR A 5 9.63 4.00 11.36
N LEU A 6 8.58 3.42 10.80
CA LEU A 6 8.29 3.41 9.37
C LEU A 6 6.99 4.18 9.15
N ASN A 7 7.07 5.29 8.42
CA ASN A 7 5.90 6.05 8.03
C ASN A 7 5.53 5.70 6.59
N ILE A 8 4.25 5.39 6.37
CA ILE A 8 3.69 5.09 5.06
C ILE A 8 2.90 6.31 4.61
N TYR A 9 3.10 6.71 3.36
CA TYR A 9 2.49 7.90 2.80
C TYR A 9 1.68 7.56 1.56
N GLU A 10 0.58 8.27 1.35
CA GLU A 10 -0.12 8.27 0.07
C GLU A 10 0.72 8.99 -1.00
N GLY A 11 0.82 8.40 -2.19
CA GLY A 11 1.60 8.97 -3.29
C GLY A 11 1.18 10.38 -3.74
N PRO A 12 -0.13 10.66 -3.93
CA PRO A 12 -0.56 11.94 -4.53
C PRO A 12 -0.33 13.17 -3.65
N ASN A 13 -0.51 13.05 -2.34
CA ASN A 13 -0.54 14.18 -1.40
C ASN A 13 0.51 14.06 -0.27
N TYR A 14 1.27 12.97 -0.22
CA TYR A 14 2.19 12.63 0.87
C TYR A 14 1.54 12.71 2.26
N SER A 15 0.23 12.47 2.33
CA SER A 15 -0.47 12.35 3.60
C SER A 15 -0.01 11.07 4.30
N VAL A 16 0.13 11.12 5.62
CA VAL A 16 0.49 9.93 6.40
C VAL A 16 -0.69 8.99 6.38
N LEU A 17 -0.50 7.83 5.76
CA LEU A 17 -1.50 6.79 5.67
C LEU A 17 -1.50 5.93 6.92
N ASP A 18 -0.30 5.57 7.38
CA ASP A 18 -0.10 4.74 8.58
C ASP A 18 1.34 4.88 9.10
N SER A 19 1.57 4.46 10.34
CA SER A 19 2.91 4.42 10.94
C SER A 19 3.12 3.12 11.70
N LEU A 20 4.27 2.48 11.46
CA LEU A 20 4.66 1.21 12.05
C LEU A 20 5.87 1.43 12.95
N ASN A 21 5.70 1.14 14.24
CA ASN A 21 6.80 1.13 15.20
C ASN A 21 7.28 -0.30 15.41
N TYR A 22 8.51 -0.59 15.01
CA TYR A 22 9.15 -1.89 15.12
C TYR A 22 10.31 -1.85 16.11
N LYS A 23 10.14 -2.53 17.25
CA LYS A 23 11.13 -2.60 18.32
C LYS A 23 11.69 -4.00 18.45
N PHE A 24 13.01 -4.12 18.53
CA PHE A 24 13.67 -5.39 18.80
C PHE A 24 14.95 -5.21 19.62
N SER A 25 15.33 -6.29 20.28
CA SER A 25 16.54 -6.36 21.09
C SER A 25 17.60 -7.15 20.35
N LEU A 26 18.80 -6.58 20.24
CA LEU A 26 19.98 -7.26 19.73
C LEU A 26 20.84 -7.69 20.92
N TRP A 27 21.23 -8.95 20.94
CA TRP A 27 22.24 -9.42 21.86
C TRP A 27 23.63 -9.07 21.30
N ILE A 28 24.32 -8.13 21.97
CA ILE A 28 25.61 -7.57 21.54
C ILE A 28 26.81 -8.14 22.31
N GLY A 29 26.56 -9.09 23.20
CA GLY A 29 27.55 -9.67 24.11
C GLY A 29 27.24 -9.35 25.57
N ASN A 30 28.04 -9.92 26.46
CA ASN A 30 27.89 -9.73 27.91
C ASN A 30 28.65 -8.47 28.37
N LYS A 31 28.08 -7.77 29.35
CA LYS A 31 28.69 -6.60 29.97
C LYS A 31 29.11 -6.93 31.39
N THR A 32 30.42 -6.92 31.63
CA THR A 32 31.06 -7.26 32.91
C THR A 32 31.46 -6.02 33.70
N GLY A 33 31.51 -4.85 33.05
CA GLY A 33 31.96 -3.59 33.65
C GLY A 33 33.44 -3.30 33.45
N TYR A 34 34.20 -4.26 32.90
CA TYR A 34 35.62 -4.10 32.55
C TYR A 34 35.76 -3.95 31.03
N PRO A 35 36.15 -2.77 30.50
CA PRO A 35 36.13 -2.49 29.07
C PRO A 35 36.92 -3.47 28.19
N HIS A 36 38.05 -3.98 28.71
CA HIS A 36 38.88 -4.94 27.99
C HIS A 36 38.20 -6.30 27.86
N ILE A 37 37.61 -6.82 28.94
CA ILE A 37 36.88 -8.10 28.93
C ILE A 37 35.61 -7.97 28.08
N ASP A 38 34.91 -6.83 28.20
CA ASP A 38 33.73 -6.52 27.41
C ASP A 38 34.05 -6.48 25.91
N ALA A 39 35.23 -6.01 25.51
CA ALA A 39 35.65 -6.02 24.10
C ALA A 39 35.83 -7.44 23.55
N PHE A 40 36.35 -8.38 24.35
CA PHE A 40 36.48 -9.79 23.96
C PHE A 40 35.13 -10.52 23.92
N LEU A 41 34.20 -10.15 24.80
CA LEU A 41 32.86 -10.76 24.87
C LEU A 41 31.87 -10.18 23.87
N ARG A 42 32.26 -9.17 23.08
CA ARG A 42 31.42 -8.59 22.02
C ARG A 42 31.16 -9.61 20.93
N VAL A 43 29.92 -9.59 20.46
CA VAL A 43 29.52 -10.33 19.26
C VAL A 43 30.25 -9.74 18.05
N SER A 44 30.72 -10.61 17.14
CA SER A 44 31.38 -10.19 15.91
C SER A 44 30.43 -9.38 15.02
N GLU A 45 31.00 -8.53 14.17
CA GLU A 45 30.23 -7.71 13.23
C GLU A 45 29.33 -8.58 12.33
N ASP A 46 29.85 -9.67 11.78
CA ASP A 46 29.08 -10.60 10.94
C ASP A 46 27.84 -11.15 11.64
N LYS A 47 27.96 -11.52 12.93
CA LYS A 47 26.84 -12.01 13.72
C LYS A 47 25.83 -10.91 14.05
N LEU A 48 26.30 -9.68 14.27
CA LEU A 48 25.41 -8.53 14.44
C LEU A 48 24.60 -8.27 13.17
N ILE A 49 25.24 -8.30 11.99
CA ILE A 49 24.58 -8.18 10.69
C ILE A 49 23.53 -9.28 10.52
N GLU A 50 23.87 -10.54 10.86
CA GLU A 50 22.94 -11.66 10.81
C GLU A 50 21.72 -11.44 11.73
N PHE A 51 21.94 -11.00 12.97
CA PHE A 51 20.85 -10.72 13.92
C PHE A 51 19.97 -9.57 13.46
N VAL A 52 20.54 -8.51 12.88
CA VAL A 52 19.76 -7.41 12.31
C VAL A 52 18.93 -7.92 11.15
N ASN A 53 19.54 -8.62 10.19
CA ASN A 53 18.84 -9.17 9.03
C ASN A 53 17.68 -10.07 9.44
N LYS A 54 17.88 -10.98 10.40
CA LYS A 54 16.80 -11.82 10.94
C LYS A 54 15.70 -10.98 11.59
N SER A 55 16.06 -9.96 12.35
CA SER A 55 15.10 -9.09 13.04
C SER A 55 14.24 -8.30 12.06
N ILE A 56 14.82 -7.75 11.00
CA ILE A 56 14.08 -6.96 10.01
C ILE A 56 13.41 -7.79 8.91
N SER A 57 13.78 -9.08 8.76
CA SER A 57 13.30 -9.98 7.69
C SER A 57 11.79 -10.19 7.61
N LYS A 58 11.02 -9.74 8.60
CA LYS A 58 9.56 -9.87 8.64
C LYS A 58 8.82 -8.53 8.61
N ILE A 59 9.53 -7.42 8.51
CA ILE A 59 8.93 -6.08 8.48
C ILE A 59 7.99 -5.94 7.27
N GLN A 60 8.39 -6.47 6.11
CA GLN A 60 7.58 -6.40 4.90
C GLN A 60 6.21 -7.08 5.06
N TYR A 61 6.10 -8.17 5.83
CA TYR A 61 4.81 -8.81 6.08
C TYR A 61 3.90 -7.96 6.95
N ARG A 62 4.45 -7.25 7.95
CA ARG A 62 3.66 -6.33 8.77
C ARG A 62 3.16 -5.12 7.97
N ILE A 63 4.00 -4.59 7.08
CA ILE A 63 3.60 -3.53 6.15
C ILE A 63 2.43 -4.02 5.27
N LEU A 64 2.57 -5.22 4.69
CA LEU A 64 1.52 -5.79 3.84
C LEU A 64 0.23 -6.04 4.62
N ASP A 65 0.30 -6.55 5.86
CA ASP A 65 -0.90 -6.83 6.66
C ASP A 65 -1.68 -5.55 6.99
N ASN A 66 -1.00 -4.43 7.26
CA ASN A 66 -1.67 -3.14 7.45
C ASN A 66 -2.28 -2.59 6.14
N LEU A 67 -1.60 -2.78 5.01
CA LEU A 67 -2.04 -2.26 3.71
C LEU A 67 -3.14 -3.10 3.04
N LYS A 68 -3.25 -4.40 3.33
CA LYS A 68 -4.24 -5.31 2.71
C LYS A 68 -5.69 -4.85 2.88
N CYS A 69 -6.01 -4.21 4.00
CA CYS A 69 -7.37 -3.77 4.31
C CYS A 69 -7.74 -2.44 3.65
N GLN A 70 -6.81 -1.82 2.93
CA GLN A 70 -7.10 -0.57 2.24
C GLN A 70 -7.55 -0.83 0.80
N PRO A 71 -8.72 -0.30 0.39
CA PRO A 71 -9.18 -0.46 -0.98
C PRO A 71 -8.25 0.32 -1.92
N LEU A 72 -7.97 -0.25 -3.09
CA LEU A 72 -7.28 0.45 -4.16
C LEU A 72 -8.15 1.61 -4.65
N ARG A 73 -7.58 2.82 -4.70
CA ARG A 73 -8.26 4.03 -5.14
C ARG A 73 -7.48 4.70 -6.25
N ALA A 74 -8.18 5.26 -7.22
CA ALA A 74 -7.58 6.03 -8.29
C ALA A 74 -8.55 7.09 -8.82
N GLU A 75 -8.01 8.22 -9.24
CA GLU A 75 -8.78 9.23 -9.98
C GLU A 75 -8.96 8.78 -11.43
N ILE A 76 -10.15 8.99 -11.98
CA ILE A 76 -10.48 8.62 -13.36
C ILE A 76 -10.24 9.79 -14.29
N GLU A 77 -9.45 9.57 -15.32
CA GLU A 77 -9.21 10.52 -16.40
C GLU A 77 -10.00 10.12 -17.66
N LEU A 78 -10.53 11.10 -18.40
CA LEU A 78 -11.17 10.86 -19.69
C LEU A 78 -10.19 11.25 -20.80
N VAL A 79 -9.66 10.27 -21.54
CA VAL A 79 -8.69 10.46 -22.61
C VAL A 79 -9.21 9.75 -23.85
N ASN A 80 -9.28 10.44 -25.00
CA ASN A 80 -9.77 9.86 -26.26
C ASN A 80 -11.12 9.13 -26.15
N ASN A 81 -12.04 9.66 -25.33
CA ASN A 81 -13.35 9.06 -25.04
C ASN A 81 -13.30 7.73 -24.25
N GLU A 82 -12.17 7.40 -23.63
CA GLU A 82 -11.97 6.25 -22.73
C GLU A 82 -11.72 6.74 -21.30
N LEU A 83 -12.29 6.03 -20.31
CA LEU A 83 -12.03 6.32 -18.90
C LEU A 83 -10.79 5.52 -18.47
N ILE A 84 -9.73 6.21 -18.11
CA ILE A 84 -8.42 5.65 -17.78
C ILE A 84 -8.11 5.93 -16.30
N ILE A 85 -7.49 4.97 -15.63
CA ILE A 85 -6.96 5.14 -14.27
C ILE A 85 -5.46 4.82 -14.21
N PRO A 86 -4.69 5.51 -13.36
CA PRO A 86 -3.24 5.34 -13.20
C PRO A 86 -2.83 4.11 -12.35
N ILE A 87 -3.61 3.03 -12.41
CA ILE A 87 -3.31 1.74 -11.80
C ILE A 87 -3.70 0.62 -12.75
N GLY A 88 -2.97 -0.49 -12.74
CA GLY A 88 -3.15 -1.60 -13.69
C GLY A 88 -2.69 -2.95 -13.15
N LEU A 89 -2.14 -3.78 -14.02
CA LEU A 89 -1.71 -5.16 -13.72
C LEU A 89 -0.72 -5.24 -12.55
N ASN A 90 0.22 -4.29 -12.44
CA ASN A 90 1.20 -4.27 -11.36
C ASN A 90 0.58 -4.02 -9.98
N GLN A 91 -0.60 -3.38 -9.96
CA GLN A 91 -1.39 -3.12 -8.75
C GLN A 91 -2.49 -4.16 -8.56
N GLY A 92 -2.53 -5.21 -9.39
CA GLY A 92 -3.47 -6.32 -9.27
C GLY A 92 -4.78 -6.15 -10.04
N LEU A 93 -4.97 -5.06 -10.79
CA LEU A 93 -6.18 -4.87 -11.59
C LEU A 93 -6.18 -5.76 -12.83
N LYS A 94 -7.25 -6.54 -12.99
CA LYS A 94 -7.46 -7.43 -14.13
C LYS A 94 -8.74 -7.05 -14.86
N LYS A 95 -8.87 -7.50 -16.10
CA LYS A 95 -10.14 -7.40 -16.82
C LYS A 95 -11.26 -8.05 -15.99
N GLY A 96 -12.37 -7.33 -15.85
CA GLY A 96 -13.52 -7.74 -15.04
C GLY A 96 -13.45 -7.36 -13.56
N THR A 97 -12.35 -6.77 -13.07
CA THR A 97 -12.32 -6.22 -11.72
C THR A 97 -13.36 -5.10 -11.60
N VAL A 98 -14.17 -5.16 -10.54
CA VAL A 98 -15.27 -4.21 -10.30
C VAL A 98 -14.83 -3.15 -9.31
N GLY A 99 -15.17 -1.91 -9.61
CA GLY A 99 -15.04 -0.79 -8.69
C GLY A 99 -16.31 0.06 -8.68
N PHE A 100 -16.39 0.95 -7.72
CA PHE A 100 -17.52 1.85 -7.55
C PHE A 100 -17.04 3.26 -7.27
N ILE A 101 -17.85 4.22 -7.66
CA ILE A 101 -17.72 5.62 -7.27
C ILE A 101 -18.83 5.91 -6.27
N SER A 102 -18.49 6.53 -5.15
CA SER A 102 -19.44 7.08 -4.18
C SER A 102 -19.07 8.52 -3.86
N ASP A 103 -20.05 9.42 -3.89
CA ASP A 103 -19.87 10.82 -3.49
C ASP A 103 -19.95 11.00 -1.96
N SER A 104 -20.45 10.00 -1.22
CA SER A 104 -20.48 9.96 0.25
C SER A 104 -19.69 8.78 0.82
N GLU A 105 -19.25 8.91 2.07
CA GLU A 105 -18.73 7.79 2.89
C GLU A 105 -19.86 6.87 3.39
N ASP A 106 -21.12 7.32 3.28
CA ASP A 106 -22.30 6.61 3.73
C ASP A 106 -22.81 5.58 2.71
N ILE A 107 -23.22 4.43 3.25
CA ILE A 107 -23.45 3.15 2.57
C ILE A 107 -24.79 3.10 1.80
N THR A 108 -25.37 4.24 1.44
CA THR A 108 -26.59 4.23 0.62
C THR A 108 -26.22 3.97 -0.84
N MET A 109 -26.35 2.70 -1.27
CA MET A 109 -26.04 2.22 -2.63
C MET A 109 -26.81 2.92 -3.76
N SER A 110 -27.81 3.75 -3.43
CA SER A 110 -28.67 4.43 -4.39
C SER A 110 -27.94 5.44 -5.30
N GLU A 111 -26.75 5.89 -4.92
CA GLU A 111 -25.97 6.89 -5.67
C GLU A 111 -24.65 6.34 -6.24
N TRP A 112 -24.45 5.01 -6.19
CA TRP A 112 -23.19 4.42 -6.62
C TRP A 112 -23.15 4.21 -8.13
N ILE A 113 -22.05 4.65 -8.75
CA ILE A 113 -21.75 4.30 -10.14
C ILE A 113 -20.80 3.11 -10.14
N VAL A 114 -21.28 1.97 -10.64
CA VAL A 114 -20.48 0.75 -10.77
C VAL A 114 -19.72 0.77 -12.09
N LEU A 115 -18.42 0.53 -12.01
CA LEU A 115 -17.47 0.48 -13.11
C LEU A 115 -16.80 -0.90 -13.16
N THR A 116 -16.44 -1.35 -14.35
CA THR A 116 -15.66 -2.57 -14.55
C THR A 116 -14.41 -2.28 -15.37
N VAL A 117 -13.31 -2.98 -15.08
CA VAL A 117 -12.08 -2.88 -15.86
C VAL A 117 -12.27 -3.62 -17.19
N SER A 118 -12.26 -2.90 -18.31
CA SER A 118 -12.40 -3.48 -19.66
C SER A 118 -11.07 -3.99 -20.21
N ASP A 119 -9.97 -3.27 -19.94
CA ASP A 119 -8.60 -3.62 -20.27
C ASP A 119 -7.62 -3.14 -19.20
N SER A 120 -6.50 -3.85 -19.02
CA SER A 120 -5.49 -3.52 -18.01
C SER A 120 -4.08 -3.67 -18.59
N ARG A 121 -3.31 -2.60 -18.51
CA ARG A 121 -1.89 -2.52 -18.89
C ARG A 121 -1.04 -2.53 -17.62
N ARG A 122 0.29 -2.41 -17.75
CA ARG A 122 1.21 -2.52 -16.60
C ARG A 122 0.86 -1.59 -15.43
N ASN A 123 0.63 -0.30 -15.71
CA ASN A 123 0.37 0.74 -14.69
C ASN A 123 -0.88 1.59 -14.99
N THR A 124 -1.71 1.16 -15.93
CA THR A 124 -2.92 1.88 -16.31
C THR A 124 -4.00 0.88 -16.66
N ALA A 125 -5.26 1.21 -16.42
CA ALA A 125 -6.40 0.40 -16.81
C ALA A 125 -7.49 1.27 -17.43
N ILE A 126 -8.27 0.66 -18.31
CA ILE A 126 -9.46 1.26 -18.89
C ILE A 126 -10.67 0.73 -18.13
N VAL A 127 -11.55 1.63 -17.70
CA VAL A 127 -12.77 1.31 -16.98
C VAL A 127 -14.00 1.72 -17.77
N GLU A 128 -15.10 1.00 -17.57
CA GLU A 128 -16.36 1.27 -18.25
C GLU A 128 -17.52 1.19 -17.26
N PRO A 129 -18.52 2.09 -17.36
CA PRO A 129 -19.70 2.01 -16.54
C PRO A 129 -20.53 0.79 -16.91
N LEU A 130 -20.96 0.06 -15.89
CA LEU A 130 -21.79 -1.13 -16.08
C LEU A 130 -23.21 -0.75 -16.55
N ASN A 131 -23.69 0.42 -16.14
CA ASN A 131 -24.90 1.04 -16.67
C ASN A 131 -24.54 2.04 -17.78
N PRO A 132 -24.91 1.80 -19.06
CA PRO A 132 -24.56 2.68 -20.18
C PRO A 132 -25.28 4.04 -20.14
N LEU A 133 -26.28 4.22 -19.27
CA LEU A 133 -26.93 5.52 -19.06
C LEU A 133 -26.01 6.53 -18.34
N ASN A 134 -25.00 6.04 -17.62
CA ASN A 134 -24.03 6.91 -16.94
C ASN A 134 -23.06 7.51 -17.96
N LYS A 135 -23.07 8.84 -18.06
CA LYS A 135 -22.22 9.56 -19.01
C LYS A 135 -20.77 9.57 -18.52
N LYS A 136 -19.83 9.38 -19.45
CA LYS A 136 -18.39 9.38 -19.15
C LYS A 136 -17.93 10.74 -18.59
N GLU A 137 -18.58 11.82 -19.02
CA GLU A 137 -18.34 13.19 -18.57
C GLU A 137 -18.67 13.39 -17.09
N GLU A 138 -19.68 12.68 -16.58
CA GLU A 138 -20.09 12.72 -15.17
C GLU A 138 -19.17 11.86 -14.28
N ILE A 139 -18.42 10.93 -14.89
CA ILE A 139 -17.50 10.02 -14.22
C ILE A 139 -16.07 10.58 -14.14
N LYS A 140 -15.69 11.41 -15.12
CA LYS A 140 -14.37 12.06 -15.19
C LYS A 140 -14.06 12.82 -13.89
N GLY A 141 -12.84 12.64 -13.37
CA GLY A 141 -12.32 13.30 -12.17
C GLY A 141 -12.84 12.70 -10.86
N LYS A 142 -13.73 11.71 -10.92
CA LYS A 142 -14.18 10.99 -9.72
C LYS A 142 -13.16 9.93 -9.31
N ILE A 143 -13.16 9.58 -8.02
CA ILE A 143 -12.29 8.55 -7.45
C ILE A 143 -13.03 7.20 -7.49
N ILE A 144 -12.51 6.25 -8.24
CA ILE A 144 -12.96 4.85 -8.18
C ILE A 144 -12.33 4.16 -6.97
N LYS A 145 -13.12 3.36 -6.27
CA LYS A 145 -12.68 2.45 -5.21
C LYS A 145 -12.92 1.01 -5.68
N PHE A 146 -11.90 0.18 -5.64
CA PHE A 146 -12.00 -1.23 -6.04
C PHE A 146 -12.39 -2.12 -4.87
N MET A 147 -13.27 -3.08 -5.14
CA MET A 147 -13.56 -4.17 -4.21
C MET A 147 -12.42 -5.18 -4.30
N ASN A 148 -11.78 -5.48 -3.16
CA ASN A 148 -10.73 -6.48 -3.04
C ASN A 148 -11.31 -7.77 -2.43
#